data_AF-A0AAJ1FS33-F1
#
_entry.id   AF-A0AAJ1FS33-F1
#
_cell.length_a   1.000
_cell.length_b   1.000
_cell.length_c   1.000
_cell.angle_alpha   90.00
_cell.angle_beta   90.00
_cell.angle_gamma   90.00
#
_symmetry.space_group_name_H-M   'P 1'
#
loop_
_entity.id
_entity.type
_entity.pdbx_description
1 polymer ?
#
loop_
_entity_poly.entity_id
_entity_poly.type
_entity_poly.pdbx_seq_one_letter_code
_entity_poly.pdbx_strand_id
1 'polypeptide(L)'
;MGFNDQPKNLKKSINDKYNRRVKSLSRHLEDFIYHAEMKLDESISGRIYRRSEIESIVEKVKELVAILPVSDEPPSINFDILEIIENATEETQRILLEGQKFLDNLSPEELAEMISTFQQN
;
A
#
# COMPACT_ATOMS: atom_id res chain seq x y z
N MET A 1 -33.04 -12.41 -20.34
CA MET A 1 -32.06 -12.34 -19.23
C MET A 1 -31.96 -13.73 -18.62
N GLY A 2 -30.94 -14.50 -19.00
CA GLY A 2 -30.70 -15.83 -18.46
C GLY A 2 -29.41 -15.82 -17.66
N PHE A 3 -29.46 -15.37 -16.41
CA PHE A 3 -28.46 -15.80 -15.45
C PHE A 3 -28.89 -17.20 -15.02
N ASN A 4 -28.21 -18.22 -15.55
CA ASN A 4 -28.25 -19.54 -14.94
C ASN A 4 -27.82 -19.35 -13.49
N ASP A 5 -28.77 -19.34 -12.56
CA ASP A 5 -28.55 -19.51 -11.14
C ASP A 5 -27.99 -20.93 -10.94
N GLN A 6 -26.71 -21.10 -11.26
CA GLN A 6 -25.96 -22.24 -10.79
C GLN A 6 -26.14 -22.26 -9.26
N PRO A 7 -26.55 -23.39 -8.66
CA PRO A 7 -26.76 -23.45 -7.23
C PRO A 7 -25.47 -22.98 -6.55
N LYS A 8 -25.56 -21.88 -5.78
CA LYS A 8 -24.42 -21.32 -5.04
C LYS A 8 -23.76 -22.47 -4.30
N ASN A 9 -22.53 -22.80 -4.70
CA ASN A 9 -21.80 -23.88 -4.08
C ASN A 9 -21.48 -23.46 -2.65
N LEU A 10 -22.32 -23.91 -1.71
CA LEU A 10 -22.34 -23.43 -0.33
C LEU A 10 -20.97 -23.63 0.33
N LYS A 11 -20.32 -24.75 0.04
CA LYS A 11 -18.96 -25.07 0.53
C LYS A 11 -17.95 -24.03 0.07
N LYS A 12 -17.98 -23.67 -1.22
CA LYS A 12 -17.11 -22.62 -1.77
C LYS A 12 -17.39 -21.27 -1.10
N SER A 13 -18.66 -20.88 -0.99
CA SER A 13 -19.03 -19.60 -0.37
C SER A 13 -18.60 -19.49 1.10
N ILE A 14 -18.68 -20.59 1.86
CA ILE A 14 -18.19 -20.65 3.24
C ILE A 14 -16.67 -20.51 3.28
N ASN A 15 -15.96 -21.22 2.39
CA ASN A 15 -14.50 -21.15 2.30
C ASN A 15 -14.02 -19.73 1.93
N ASP A 16 -14.64 -19.11 0.92
CA ASP A 16 -14.33 -17.74 0.49
C ASP A 16 -14.59 -16.73 1.62
N LYS A 17 -15.59 -16.97 2.47
CA LYS A 17 -15.88 -16.13 3.64
C LYS A 17 -14.84 -16.34 4.74
N TYR A 18 -14.42 -17.58 4.96
CA TYR A 18 -13.37 -17.93 5.90
C TYR A 18 -12.04 -17.27 5.49
N ASN A 19 -11.60 -17.44 4.24
CA ASN A 19 -10.36 -16.86 3.73
C ASN A 19 -10.36 -15.34 3.84
N ARG A 20 -11.47 -14.67 3.49
CA ARG A 20 -11.60 -13.21 3.67
C ARG A 20 -11.47 -12.78 5.12
N ARG A 21 -12.02 -13.55 6.07
CA ARG A 21 -11.91 -13.26 7.51
C ARG A 21 -10.50 -13.49 8.01
N VAL A 22 -9.83 -14.56 7.58
CA VAL A 22 -8.42 -14.84 7.90
C VAL A 22 -7.53 -13.70 7.39
N LYS A 23 -7.67 -13.29 6.13
CA LYS A 23 -6.91 -12.18 5.53
C LYS A 23 -7.18 -10.85 6.23
N SER A 24 -8.44 -10.59 6.59
CA SER A 24 -8.77 -9.40 7.37
C SER A 24 -8.10 -9.44 8.74
N LEU A 25 -8.16 -10.57 9.44
CA LEU A 25 -7.53 -10.75 10.75
C LEU A 25 -6.01 -10.59 10.67
N SER A 26 -5.34 -11.21 9.69
CA SER A 26 -3.88 -11.09 9.52
C SER A 26 -3.48 -9.63 9.36
N ARG A 27 -4.18 -8.87 8.50
CA ARG A 27 -3.92 -7.45 8.29
C ARG A 27 -4.03 -6.63 9.57
N HIS A 28 -5.08 -6.85 10.37
CA HIS A 28 -5.25 -6.11 11.62
C HIS A 28 -4.15 -6.42 12.64
N LEU A 29 -3.68 -7.67 12.71
CA LEU A 29 -2.60 -8.05 13.60
C LEU A 29 -1.24 -7.48 13.13
N GLU A 30 -0.99 -7.49 11.82
CA GLU A 30 0.20 -6.87 11.21
C GLU A 30 0.22 -5.35 11.45
N ASP A 31 -0.90 -4.67 11.21
CA ASP A 31 -1.05 -3.23 11.47
C ASP A 31 -0.84 -2.90 12.96
N PHE A 32 -1.38 -3.73 13.86
CA PHE A 32 -1.16 -3.59 15.30
C PHE A 32 0.32 -3.70 15.65
N ILE A 33 1.03 -4.72 15.14
CA ILE A 33 2.46 -4.93 15.39
C ILE A 33 3.24 -3.72 14.90
N TYR A 34 3.00 -3.27 13.67
CA TYR A 34 3.67 -2.12 13.08
C TYR A 34 3.56 -0.87 13.96
N HIS A 35 2.33 -0.52 14.36
CA HIS A 35 2.12 0.64 15.22
C HIS A 35 2.66 0.47 16.64
N ALA A 36 2.59 -0.74 17.19
CA ALA A 36 3.12 -1.01 18.52
C ALA A 36 4.66 -0.93 18.54
N GLU A 37 5.33 -1.43 17.51
CA GLU A 37 6.79 -1.34 17.36
C GLU A 37 7.23 0.12 17.18
N MET A 38 6.53 0.91 16.37
CA MET A 38 6.80 2.35 16.27
C MET A 38 6.66 3.07 17.62
N LYS A 39 5.71 2.65 18.47
CA LYS A 39 5.55 3.23 19.81
C LYS A 39 6.61 2.74 20.80
N LEU A 40 7.11 1.53 20.62
CA LEU A 40 8.19 0.95 21.43
C LEU A 40 9.57 1.55 21.09
N ASP A 41 9.69 2.20 19.95
CA ASP A 41 10.88 2.96 19.58
C ASP A 41 11.01 4.24 20.42
N GLU A 42 11.93 4.22 21.38
CA GLU A 42 12.23 5.36 22.25
C GLU A 42 12.77 6.57 21.49
N SER A 43 13.37 6.38 20.31
CA SER A 43 13.86 7.49 19.48
C SER A 43 12.72 8.31 18.90
N ILE A 44 11.54 7.70 18.73
CA ILE A 44 10.33 8.31 18.17
C ILE A 44 9.37 8.74 19.30
N SER A 45 9.14 7.90 20.31
CA SER A 45 8.09 8.12 21.32
C SER A 45 8.59 8.67 22.67
N GLY A 46 9.91 8.70 22.89
CA GLY A 46 10.51 9.13 24.15
C GLY A 46 10.36 8.09 25.27
N ARG A 47 10.17 8.53 26.52
CA ARG A 47 10.03 7.61 27.67
C ARG A 47 8.67 6.93 27.68
N ILE A 48 8.68 5.61 27.53
CA ILE A 48 7.47 4.79 27.51
C ILE A 48 7.15 4.25 28.90
N TYR A 49 5.95 4.53 29.38
CA TYR A 49 5.43 3.93 30.61
C TYR A 49 4.99 2.48 30.35
N ARG A 50 5.42 1.54 31.21
CA ARG A 50 5.10 0.09 31.13
C ARG A 50 5.56 -0.60 29.84
N ARG A 51 6.77 -0.26 29.39
CA ARG A 51 7.42 -0.86 28.21
C ARG A 51 7.35 -2.39 28.19
N SER A 52 7.68 -3.04 29.32
CA SER A 52 7.67 -4.50 29.43
C SER A 52 6.30 -5.14 29.22
N GLU A 53 5.21 -4.48 29.65
CA GLU A 53 3.84 -4.96 29.41
C GLU A 53 3.51 -4.88 27.91
N ILE A 54 3.90 -3.79 27.25
CA ILE A 54 3.65 -3.59 25.82
C ILE A 54 4.45 -4.60 24.99
N GLU A 55 5.73 -4.82 25.32
CA GLU A 55 6.57 -5.84 24.66
C GLU A 55 5.96 -7.23 24.79
N SER A 56 5.48 -7.62 25.98
CA SER A 56 4.80 -8.90 26.18
C SER A 56 3.53 -9.05 25.34
N ILE A 57 2.75 -7.98 25.19
CA ILE A 57 1.55 -8.00 24.33
C ILE A 57 1.96 -8.16 22.87
N VAL A 58 2.95 -7.40 22.40
CA VAL A 58 3.44 -7.49 21.01
C VAL A 58 3.97 -8.90 20.70
N GLU A 59 4.70 -9.50 21.62
CA GLU A 59 5.22 -10.86 21.47
C GLU A 59 4.08 -11.89 21.33
N LYS A 60 3.05 -11.81 22.16
CA LYS A 60 1.85 -12.64 22.02
C LYS A 60 1.12 -12.41 20.70
N VAL A 61 1.06 -11.17 20.21
CA VAL A 61 0.45 -10.89 18.90
C VAL A 61 1.28 -11.53 17.77
N LYS A 62 2.60 -11.51 17.86
CA LYS A 62 3.48 -12.21 16.90
C LYS A 62 3.25 -13.73 16.91
N GLU A 63 3.09 -14.32 18.08
CA GLU A 63 2.70 -15.74 18.20
C GLU A 63 1.35 -16.03 17.53
N LEU A 64 0.35 -15.17 17.74
CA LEU A 64 -0.97 -15.32 17.12
C LEU A 64 -0.90 -15.25 15.59
N VAL A 65 -0.08 -14.34 15.03
CA VAL A 65 0.14 -14.25 13.59
C VAL A 65 0.77 -15.54 13.05
N ALA A 66 1.75 -16.12 13.76
CA ALA A 66 2.41 -17.35 13.34
C ALA A 66 1.47 -18.58 13.32
N ILE A 67 0.37 -18.55 14.08
CA ILE A 67 -0.64 -19.61 14.12
C ILE A 67 -1.67 -19.48 12.98
N LEU A 68 -1.80 -18.29 12.37
CA LEU A 68 -2.76 -18.10 11.30
C LEU A 68 -2.42 -18.98 10.09
N PRO A 69 -3.43 -19.62 9.48
CA PRO A 69 -3.19 -20.42 8.29
C PRO A 69 -2.68 -19.51 7.18
N VAL A 70 -1.48 -19.79 6.67
CA VAL A 70 -0.92 -19.11 5.51
C VAL A 70 -1.84 -19.39 4.34
N SER A 71 -2.48 -18.36 3.83
CA SER A 71 -3.33 -18.47 2.65
C SER A 71 -2.42 -18.60 1.43
N ASP A 72 -2.30 -19.81 0.87
CA ASP A 72 -1.61 -20.07 -0.41
C ASP A 72 -2.32 -19.42 -1.61
N GLU A 73 -3.48 -18.79 -1.40
CA GLU A 73 -4.13 -18.02 -2.46
C GLU A 73 -3.27 -16.81 -2.82
N PRO A 74 -2.92 -16.63 -4.11
CA PRO A 74 -2.15 -15.48 -4.54
C PRO A 74 -2.86 -14.20 -4.08
N PRO A 75 -2.11 -13.17 -3.67
CA PRO A 75 -2.71 -11.92 -3.22
C PRO A 75 -3.67 -11.44 -4.31
N SER A 76 -4.96 -11.31 -3.96
CA SER A 76 -5.92 -10.68 -4.85
C SER A 76 -5.38 -9.29 -5.19
N ILE A 77 -4.92 -9.12 -6.43
CA ILE A 77 -4.47 -7.82 -6.94
C ILE A 77 -5.64 -6.87 -6.72
N ASN A 78 -5.43 -5.84 -5.92
CA ASN A 78 -6.42 -4.79 -5.74
C ASN A 78 -6.58 -4.13 -7.10
N PHE A 79 -7.73 -4.32 -7.76
CA PHE A 79 -8.00 -3.73 -9.07
C PHE A 79 -7.89 -2.20 -9.04
N ASP A 80 -8.12 -1.58 -7.88
CA ASP A 80 -7.89 -0.16 -7.63
C ASP A 80 -6.44 0.28 -7.90
N ILE A 81 -5.45 -0.61 -7.67
CA ILE A 81 -4.03 -0.29 -7.93
C ILE A 81 -3.75 -0.31 -9.44
N LEU A 82 -4.40 -1.19 -10.20
CA LEU A 82 -4.27 -1.21 -11.65
C LEU A 82 -4.88 0.05 -12.27
N GLU A 83 -6.04 0.48 -11.77
CA GLU A 83 -6.68 1.73 -12.21
C GLU A 83 -5.83 2.96 -11.87
N ILE A 84 -5.20 2.99 -10.69
CA ILE A 84 -4.24 4.05 -10.31
C ILE A 84 -3.00 4.03 -11.22
N ILE A 85 -2.46 2.84 -11.54
CA ILE A 85 -1.29 2.71 -12.41
C ILE A 85 -1.62 3.13 -13.84
N GLU A 86 -2.78 2.72 -14.38
CA GLU A 86 -3.24 3.11 -15.71
C GLU A 86 -3.46 4.62 -15.79
N ASN A 87 -4.15 5.22 -14.81
CA ASN A 87 -4.32 6.67 -14.73
C ASN A 87 -2.98 7.42 -14.59
N ALA A 88 -2.07 6.89 -13.76
CA ALA A 88 -0.73 7.47 -13.61
C ALA A 88 0.06 7.42 -14.93
N THR A 89 -0.06 6.36 -15.73
CA THR A 89 0.62 6.28 -17.03
C THR A 89 0.11 7.31 -18.04
N GLU A 90 -1.19 7.60 -18.06
CA GLU A 90 -1.73 8.66 -18.93
C GLU A 90 -1.30 10.06 -18.49
N GLU A 91 -1.36 10.36 -17.19
CA GLU A 91 -0.92 11.64 -16.64
C GLU A 91 0.58 11.85 -16.87
N THR A 92 1.40 10.81 -16.65
CA THR A 92 2.85 10.88 -16.87
C THR A 92 3.17 11.15 -18.35
N GLN A 93 2.45 10.52 -19.27
CA GLN A 93 2.64 10.77 -20.71
C GLN A 93 2.22 12.20 -21.11
N ARG A 94 1.16 12.74 -20.52
CA ARG A 94 0.76 14.14 -20.76
C ARG A 94 1.82 15.13 -20.26
N ILE A 95 2.34 14.92 -19.06
CA ILE A 95 3.39 15.76 -18.46
C ILE A 95 4.65 15.75 -19.34
N LEU A 96 5.05 14.57 -19.86
CA LEU A 96 6.21 14.47 -20.76
C LEU A 96 6.00 15.20 -22.09
N LEU A 97 4.80 15.09 -22.69
CA LEU A 97 4.47 15.79 -23.92
C LEU A 97 4.39 17.32 -23.73
N GLU A 98 3.85 17.77 -22.60
CA GLU A 98 3.79 19.19 -22.25
C GLU A 98 5.18 19.76 -21.97
N GLY A 99 6.02 19.03 -21.24
CA GLY A 99 7.42 19.39 -21.01
C GLY A 99 8.22 19.47 -22.30
N GLN A 100 7.99 18.54 -23.24
CA GLN A 100 8.66 18.56 -24.54
C GLN A 100 8.19 19.74 -25.41
N LYS A 101 6.89 20.03 -25.45
CA LYS A 101 6.35 21.22 -26.13
C LYS A 101 6.86 22.53 -25.52
N PHE A 102 7.03 22.57 -24.19
CA PHE A 102 7.60 23.72 -23.52
C PHE A 102 9.05 23.94 -23.96
N LEU A 103 9.87 22.88 -23.98
CA LEU A 103 11.26 22.95 -24.45
C LEU A 103 11.38 23.30 -25.94
N ASP A 104 10.52 22.76 -26.80
CA ASP A 104 10.55 23.03 -28.25
C ASP A 104 10.15 24.48 -28.60
N ASN A 105 9.37 25.13 -27.73
CA ASN A 105 8.96 26.52 -27.90
C ASN A 105 9.91 27.53 -27.23
N LEU A 106 10.92 27.07 -26.51
CA LEU A 106 11.90 27.97 -25.89
C LEU A 106 12.93 28.45 -26.91
N SER A 107 13.20 29.75 -26.88
CA SER A 107 14.33 30.30 -27.63
C SER A 107 15.66 29.93 -26.96
N PRO A 108 16.77 29.90 -27.71
CA PRO A 108 18.10 29.58 -27.15
C PRO A 108 18.54 30.54 -26.04
N GLU A 109 18.04 31.78 -26.06
CA GLU A 109 18.34 32.82 -25.08
C GLU A 109 17.59 32.58 -23.76
N GLU A 110 16.30 32.25 -23.81
CA GLU A 110 15.48 31.92 -22.64
C GLU A 110 15.98 30.65 -21.94
N LEU A 111 16.46 29.67 -22.70
CA LEU A 111 17.02 28.43 -22.16
C LEU A 111 18.32 28.69 -21.39
N ALA A 112 19.17 29.60 -21.90
CA ALA A 112 20.39 30.00 -21.22
C ALA A 112 20.11 30.78 -19.93
N GLU A 113 19.07 31.64 -19.91
CA GLU A 113 18.60 32.31 -18.70
C GLU A 113 18.07 31.31 -17.66
N MET A 114 17.30 30.30 -18.08
CA MET A 114 16.80 29.24 -17.17
C MET A 114 17.93 28.39 -16.57
N ILE A 115 18.96 28.04 -17.35
CA ILE A 115 20.11 27.28 -16.84
C ILE A 115 20.92 28.11 -15.86
N SER A 116 21.15 29.39 -16.16
CA SER A 116 21.95 30.27 -15.30
C SER A 116 21.26 30.58 -13.96
N THR A 117 19.93 30.74 -13.96
CA THR A 117 19.14 30.90 -12.73
C THR A 117 19.09 29.63 -11.88
N PHE A 118 19.08 28.44 -12.50
CA PHE A 118 19.13 27.17 -11.77
C PHE A 118 20.50 26.91 -11.12
N GLN A 119 21.60 27.34 -11.74
CA GLN A 119 22.96 27.19 -11.17
C GLN A 119 23.29 28.19 -10.06
N GLN A 120 22.46 29.22 -9.85
CA GLN A 120 22.63 30.23 -8.81
C GLN A 120 21.83 29.95 -7.52
N ASN A 121 20.92 28.98 -7.54
CA ASN A 121 20.21 28.47 -6.36
C ASN A 121 20.84 27.18 -5.84
#